data_AF-A0A4D4KW21-F1
#
_entry.id   AF-A0A4D4KW21-F1
#
_cell.length_a   1.000
_cell.length_b   1.000
_cell.length_c   1.000
_cell.angle_alpha   90.00
_cell.angle_beta   90.00
_cell.angle_gamma   90.00
#
_symmetry.space_group_name_H-M   'P 1'
#
loop_
_entity.id
_entity.type
_entity.pdbx_description
1 polymer ?
#
loop_
_entity_poly.entity_id
_entity_poly.type
_entity_poly.pdbx_seq_one_letter_code
_entity_poly.pdbx_strand_id
1 'polypeptide(L)'
;MSDHSDHINSGGCGCGCGGHDERRAAPGTPHNPPGRTALDYRVGDYGSFLAAMLDRLASPAYPALRGLTVRTPDDPAIGLLDAWAVLSDLLTFHSERIADEGYLRTAHDPRSLALLGRLVGHVPRPGVAADTHLAYTLDRDPRAEDVVVTIPRGAISHSVPAASDEESQTFETSEELTARWAWNELAVRRRRPALIGPDDLRRRSELLVSGTSLGLTVGDKLLFVFGGTAESGGGGQKLLLPVARVAVDRDEDVTAIGLPQSAPPSLKELVDEVRRWITDPEADEDPDDRGDAEPTPDHPDPRPVSRLIEEFDAQVLAPLRGDLDGITTPGQLARRLAEPHDRLAEAQVLAAPYEEVAAWFERLEAVIGELRERAGSWTPPGPARCGCGPSSPRTGPRPTAPPEAKVPAQGPTAPPP
;
A
#
# COMPACT_ATOMS: atom_id res chain seq x y z
N MET A 1 50.44 -16.01 22.38
CA MET A 1 51.74 -16.69 22.49
C MET A 1 52.41 -16.57 21.16
N SER A 2 53.27 -15.56 21.04
CA SER A 2 54.17 -15.39 19.91
C SER A 2 55.19 -16.51 19.95
N ASP A 3 55.41 -17.19 18.83
CA ASP A 3 56.64 -17.95 18.67
C ASP A 3 57.23 -17.64 17.28
N HIS A 4 58.32 -16.89 17.33
CA HIS A 4 59.24 -16.59 16.25
C HIS A 4 60.33 -17.64 16.38
N SER A 5 60.52 -18.51 15.39
CA SER A 5 61.68 -19.41 15.37
C SER A 5 62.39 -19.26 14.04
N ASP A 6 63.58 -18.68 14.16
CA ASP A 6 64.60 -18.48 13.14
C ASP A 6 65.01 -19.82 12.49
N HIS A 7 65.06 -19.85 11.17
CA HIS A 7 65.79 -20.89 10.44
C HIS A 7 67.10 -20.33 9.91
N ILE A 8 68.18 -20.77 10.56
CA ILE A 8 69.57 -20.61 10.18
C ILE A 8 69.80 -21.25 8.80
N ASN A 9 70.22 -20.44 7.84
CA ASN A 9 70.67 -20.87 6.52
C ASN A 9 72.14 -21.36 6.64
N SER A 10 72.34 -22.68 6.57
CA SER A 10 73.67 -23.28 6.45
C SER A 10 73.76 -23.99 5.10
N GLY A 11 74.54 -23.41 4.19
CA GLY A 11 74.84 -23.96 2.88
C GLY A 11 75.66 -25.23 2.99
N GLY A 12 75.03 -26.35 2.64
CA GLY A 12 75.70 -27.62 2.36
C GLY A 12 75.44 -28.01 0.92
N CYS A 13 76.48 -27.94 0.08
CA CYS A 13 76.47 -28.45 -1.28
C CYS A 13 76.44 -29.99 -1.22
N GLY A 14 75.26 -30.59 -1.34
CA GLY A 14 75.04 -32.03 -1.40
C GLY A 14 74.69 -32.45 -2.82
N CYS A 15 75.53 -33.33 -3.39
CA CYS A 15 75.40 -33.94 -4.71
C CYS A 15 73.95 -34.39 -5.02
N GLY A 16 73.45 -33.93 -6.17
CA GLY A 16 72.13 -34.27 -6.70
C GLY A 16 72.02 -35.73 -7.10
N CYS A 17 71.63 -36.57 -6.14
CA CYS A 17 70.88 -37.80 -6.39
C CYS A 17 69.56 -37.63 -5.66
N GLY A 18 68.65 -36.85 -6.25
CA GLY A 18 67.28 -36.73 -5.76
C GLY A 18 66.65 -38.11 -5.76
N GLY A 19 66.41 -38.68 -4.58
CA GLY A 19 65.64 -39.90 -4.45
C GLY A 19 64.29 -39.72 -5.12
N HIS A 20 63.83 -40.77 -5.80
CA HIS A 20 62.48 -40.90 -6.34
C HIS A 20 61.46 -40.67 -5.21
N ASP A 21 61.06 -39.43 -4.99
CA ASP A 21 60.03 -39.10 -4.02
C ASP A 21 58.68 -39.20 -4.71
N GLU A 22 58.15 -40.43 -4.74
CA GLU A 22 56.84 -40.78 -5.28
C GLU A 22 55.71 -39.90 -4.70
N ARG A 23 55.94 -39.22 -3.57
CA ARG A 23 54.99 -38.29 -2.93
C ARG A 23 54.96 -36.91 -3.56
N ARG A 24 56.08 -36.46 -4.15
CA ARG A 24 56.13 -35.18 -4.89
C ARG A 24 55.47 -35.29 -6.27
N ALA A 25 55.31 -36.52 -6.78
CA ALA A 25 54.65 -36.85 -8.04
C ALA A 25 53.13 -37.08 -7.91
N ALA A 26 52.58 -37.11 -6.69
CA ALA A 26 51.14 -37.29 -6.49
C ALA A 26 50.41 -35.94 -6.63
N PRO A 27 49.38 -35.84 -7.49
CA PRO A 27 48.54 -34.66 -7.61
C PRO A 27 48.01 -34.22 -6.23
N GLY A 28 48.18 -32.94 -5.87
CA GLY A 28 47.78 -32.42 -4.56
C GLY A 28 46.27 -32.54 -4.32
N THR A 29 45.84 -32.74 -3.08
CA THR A 29 44.40 -32.72 -2.75
C THR A 29 43.87 -31.29 -2.94
N PRO A 30 42.83 -31.08 -3.78
CA PRO A 30 42.30 -29.75 -4.02
C PRO A 30 41.73 -29.13 -2.73
N HIS A 31 42.05 -27.86 -2.46
CA HIS A 31 41.51 -27.13 -1.32
C HIS A 31 40.73 -25.90 -1.79
N ASN A 32 39.42 -25.89 -1.54
CA ASN A 32 38.52 -24.82 -1.95
C ASN A 32 37.94 -24.08 -0.73
N PRO A 33 38.48 -22.91 -0.36
CA PRO A 33 37.87 -22.09 0.69
C PRO A 33 36.46 -21.63 0.30
N PRO A 34 35.58 -21.37 1.29
CA PRO A 34 34.26 -20.81 1.02
C PRO A 34 34.41 -19.42 0.37
N GLY A 35 33.50 -19.05 -0.53
CA GLY A 35 33.52 -17.72 -1.13
C GLY A 35 34.27 -17.57 -2.46
N ARG A 36 34.75 -18.64 -3.11
CA ARG A 36 35.29 -18.57 -4.49
C ARG A 36 34.27 -18.57 -5.64
N THR A 37 34.48 -17.75 -6.66
CA THR A 37 33.66 -17.69 -7.89
C THR A 37 34.03 -18.74 -8.94
N ALA A 38 35.10 -19.50 -8.71
CA ALA A 38 35.49 -20.68 -9.47
C ALA A 38 36.19 -21.66 -8.52
N LEU A 39 36.01 -22.96 -8.76
CA LEU A 39 36.71 -24.01 -8.04
C LEU A 39 38.14 -24.14 -8.55
N ASP A 40 39.03 -24.48 -7.63
CA ASP A 40 40.34 -25.05 -7.93
C ASP A 40 40.20 -26.55 -7.76
N TYR A 41 39.86 -27.23 -8.85
CA TYR A 41 39.56 -28.66 -8.87
C TYR A 41 40.60 -29.44 -9.69
N ARG A 42 41.53 -28.74 -10.33
CA ARG A 42 42.61 -29.39 -11.05
C ARG A 42 43.60 -30.02 -10.12
N VAL A 43 43.91 -31.28 -10.41
CA VAL A 43 44.87 -32.05 -9.63
C VAL A 43 46.31 -31.84 -10.14
N GLY A 44 46.47 -31.42 -11.39
CA GLY A 44 47.75 -31.09 -12.01
C GLY A 44 47.60 -30.49 -13.41
N ASP A 45 48.73 -30.22 -14.05
CA ASP A 45 48.84 -29.84 -15.46
C ASP A 45 49.67 -30.87 -16.25
N TYR A 46 49.74 -30.73 -17.56
CA TYR A 46 50.53 -31.58 -18.44
C TYR A 46 51.96 -31.83 -17.93
N GLY A 47 52.68 -30.79 -17.50
CA GLY A 47 54.08 -30.89 -17.07
C GLY A 47 54.22 -31.71 -15.79
N SER A 48 53.32 -31.48 -14.83
CA SER A 48 53.27 -32.23 -13.58
C SER A 48 52.96 -33.72 -13.82
N PHE A 49 52.02 -34.04 -14.73
CA PHE A 49 51.67 -35.42 -15.05
C PHE A 49 52.80 -36.16 -15.77
N LEU A 50 53.43 -35.53 -16.76
CA LEU A 50 54.55 -36.13 -17.47
C LEU A 50 55.73 -36.38 -16.54
N ALA A 51 56.10 -35.40 -15.71
CA ALA A 51 57.17 -35.56 -14.74
C ALA A 51 56.88 -36.70 -13.75
N ALA A 52 55.64 -36.78 -13.24
CA ALA A 52 55.22 -37.85 -12.35
C ALA A 52 55.30 -39.24 -12.99
N MET A 53 54.88 -39.37 -14.26
CA MET A 53 54.96 -40.64 -14.99
C MET A 53 56.41 -41.05 -15.30
N LEU A 54 57.27 -40.09 -15.64
CA LEU A 54 58.70 -40.34 -15.86
C LEU A 54 59.41 -40.78 -14.58
N ASP A 55 59.08 -40.20 -13.43
CA ASP A 55 59.63 -40.61 -12.15
C ASP A 55 59.17 -42.03 -11.77
N ARG A 56 57.87 -42.34 -11.99
CA ARG A 56 57.33 -43.69 -11.76
C ARG A 56 57.91 -44.74 -12.70
N LEU A 57 58.36 -44.37 -13.89
CA LEU A 57 59.04 -45.28 -14.81
C LEU A 57 60.39 -45.78 -14.23
N ALA A 58 61.05 -44.95 -13.43
CA ALA A 58 62.29 -45.30 -12.72
C ALA A 58 62.04 -45.93 -11.33
N SER A 59 60.78 -46.02 -10.89
CA SER A 59 60.46 -46.53 -9.55
C SER A 59 60.76 -48.03 -9.41
N PRO A 60 61.39 -48.44 -8.29
CA PRO A 60 61.56 -49.84 -7.92
C PRO A 60 60.24 -50.61 -7.77
N ALA A 61 59.11 -49.91 -7.59
CA ALA A 61 57.78 -50.53 -7.46
C ALA A 61 57.30 -51.20 -8.75
N TYR A 62 57.87 -50.84 -9.91
CA TYR A 62 57.51 -51.41 -11.21
C TYR A 62 58.71 -52.10 -11.88
N PRO A 63 59.19 -53.23 -11.33
CA PRO A 63 60.42 -53.88 -11.78
C PRO A 63 60.37 -54.37 -13.24
N ALA A 64 59.17 -54.61 -13.78
CA ALA A 64 58.94 -55.00 -15.17
C ALA A 64 59.26 -53.86 -16.16
N LEU A 65 59.24 -52.60 -15.72
CA LEU A 65 59.48 -51.42 -16.55
C LEU A 65 60.95 -50.98 -16.58
N ARG A 66 61.83 -51.62 -15.79
CA ARG A 66 63.25 -51.25 -15.68
C ARG A 66 64.03 -51.29 -17.00
N GLY A 67 63.55 -52.05 -17.98
CA GLY A 67 64.15 -52.11 -19.31
C GLY A 67 63.94 -50.85 -20.16
N LEU A 68 63.02 -49.95 -19.76
CA LEU A 68 62.72 -48.71 -20.47
C LEU A 68 63.65 -47.58 -19.97
N THR A 69 64.90 -47.57 -20.45
CA THR A 69 65.95 -46.63 -20.00
C THR A 69 66.08 -45.38 -20.87
N VAL A 70 65.48 -45.37 -22.06
CA VAL A 70 65.56 -44.25 -23.01
C VAL A 70 64.71 -43.08 -22.51
N ARG A 71 65.22 -41.85 -22.64
CA ARG A 71 64.57 -40.60 -22.19
C ARG A 71 64.49 -39.54 -23.29
N THR A 72 64.55 -39.96 -24.55
CA THR A 72 64.43 -39.08 -25.71
C THR A 72 62.96 -38.94 -26.13
N PRO A 73 62.53 -37.75 -26.60
CA PRO A 73 61.16 -37.56 -27.10
C PRO A 73 60.76 -38.49 -28.26
N ASP A 74 61.74 -38.95 -29.05
CA ASP A 74 61.51 -39.85 -30.19
C ASP A 74 61.23 -41.31 -29.77
N ASP A 75 61.33 -41.64 -28.48
CA ASP A 75 61.04 -42.99 -27.98
C ASP A 75 59.52 -43.22 -27.86
N PRO A 76 58.97 -44.31 -28.43
CA PRO A 76 57.53 -44.58 -28.38
C PRO A 76 56.95 -44.71 -26.96
N ALA A 77 57.73 -45.18 -25.98
CA ALA A 77 57.28 -45.23 -24.58
C ALA A 77 57.16 -43.84 -23.98
N ILE A 78 58.08 -42.92 -24.30
CA ILE A 78 57.99 -41.52 -23.89
C ILE A 78 56.83 -40.81 -24.59
N GLY A 79 56.64 -41.06 -25.89
CA GLY A 79 55.47 -40.57 -26.64
C GLY A 79 54.13 -41.06 -26.08
N LEU A 80 54.07 -42.28 -25.56
CA LEU A 80 52.87 -42.78 -24.86
C LEU A 80 52.63 -42.01 -23.55
N LEU A 81 53.65 -41.77 -22.74
CA LEU A 81 53.52 -40.98 -21.51
C LEU A 81 53.11 -39.52 -21.80
N ASP A 82 53.67 -38.94 -22.85
CA ASP A 82 53.32 -37.61 -23.35
C ASP A 82 51.83 -37.52 -23.72
N ALA A 83 51.33 -38.48 -24.51
CA ALA A 83 49.92 -38.56 -24.87
C ALA A 83 48.99 -38.72 -23.65
N TRP A 84 49.40 -39.53 -22.67
CA TRP A 84 48.66 -39.67 -21.41
C TRP A 84 48.69 -38.40 -20.56
N ALA A 85 49.76 -37.62 -20.60
CA ALA A 85 49.85 -36.34 -19.90
C ALA A 85 48.89 -35.31 -20.50
N VAL A 86 48.81 -35.23 -21.83
CA VAL A 86 47.83 -34.38 -22.54
C VAL A 86 46.40 -34.80 -22.22
N LEU A 87 46.11 -36.11 -22.27
CA LEU A 87 44.78 -36.63 -21.93
C LEU A 87 44.41 -36.29 -20.48
N SER A 88 45.35 -36.42 -19.54
CA SER A 88 45.12 -36.11 -18.12
C SER A 88 44.84 -34.62 -17.89
N ASP A 89 45.56 -33.73 -18.58
CA ASP A 89 45.33 -32.28 -18.52
C ASP A 89 43.94 -31.90 -19.06
N LEU A 90 43.54 -32.47 -20.21
CA LEU A 90 42.20 -32.27 -20.76
C LEU A 90 41.09 -32.78 -19.82
N LEU A 91 41.27 -33.97 -19.24
CA LEU A 91 40.29 -34.54 -18.33
C LEU A 91 40.13 -33.68 -17.07
N THR A 92 41.23 -33.22 -16.48
CA THR A 92 41.14 -32.38 -15.27
C THR A 92 40.56 -30.99 -15.58
N PHE A 93 40.87 -30.42 -16.76
CA PHE A 93 40.27 -29.18 -17.24
C PHE A 93 38.74 -29.29 -17.37
N HIS A 94 38.26 -30.33 -18.04
CA HIS A 94 36.82 -30.51 -18.23
C HIS A 94 36.10 -30.89 -16.93
N SER A 95 36.75 -31.66 -16.06
CA SER A 95 36.19 -32.03 -14.76
C SER A 95 35.97 -30.81 -13.88
N GLU A 96 36.90 -29.86 -13.86
CA GLU A 96 36.75 -28.59 -13.13
C GLU A 96 35.57 -27.78 -13.67
N ARG A 97 35.46 -27.62 -15.00
CA ARG A 97 34.35 -26.89 -15.61
C ARG A 97 32.99 -27.53 -15.33
N ILE A 98 32.91 -28.86 -15.33
CA ILE A 98 31.68 -29.58 -14.96
C ILE A 98 31.37 -29.38 -13.47
N ALA A 99 32.40 -29.41 -12.61
CA ALA A 99 32.24 -29.19 -11.18
C ALA A 99 31.78 -27.76 -10.85
N ASP A 100 32.28 -26.75 -11.57
CA ASP A 100 31.85 -25.35 -11.44
C ASP A 100 30.34 -25.20 -11.71
N GLU A 101 29.79 -25.91 -12.69
CA GLU A 101 28.34 -25.91 -12.98
C GLU A 101 27.48 -26.53 -11.87
N GLY A 102 28.10 -27.25 -10.91
CA GLY A 102 27.42 -27.90 -9.80
C GLY A 102 27.04 -26.98 -8.63
N TYR A 103 27.52 -25.75 -8.58
CA TYR A 103 27.25 -24.82 -7.47
C TYR A 103 26.76 -23.45 -7.96
N LEU A 104 25.81 -22.87 -7.22
CA LEU A 104 25.12 -21.63 -7.63
C LEU A 104 26.06 -20.44 -7.91
N ARG A 105 27.21 -20.40 -7.22
CA ARG A 105 28.13 -19.26 -7.26
C ARG A 105 29.29 -19.43 -8.25
N THR A 106 29.43 -20.63 -8.81
CA THR A 106 30.47 -21.00 -9.77
C THR A 106 29.90 -21.40 -11.13
N ALA A 107 28.60 -21.71 -11.21
CA ALA A 107 27.94 -22.06 -12.46
C ALA A 107 27.85 -20.85 -13.40
N HIS A 108 28.18 -21.07 -14.67
CA HIS A 108 28.14 -20.04 -15.71
C HIS A 108 27.04 -20.29 -16.73
N ASP A 109 26.64 -21.54 -16.97
CA ASP A 109 25.56 -21.86 -17.90
C ASP A 109 24.20 -21.48 -17.27
N PRO A 110 23.39 -20.61 -17.93
CA PRO A 110 22.05 -20.28 -17.47
C PRO A 110 21.17 -21.51 -17.22
N ARG A 111 21.37 -22.61 -17.96
CA ARG A 111 20.66 -23.86 -17.77
C ARG A 111 21.03 -24.52 -16.43
N SER A 112 22.30 -24.56 -16.07
CA SER A 112 22.76 -25.09 -14.78
C SER A 112 22.17 -24.29 -13.63
N LEU A 113 22.22 -22.96 -13.71
CA LEU A 113 21.63 -22.07 -12.71
C LEU A 113 20.11 -22.30 -12.56
N ALA A 114 19.39 -22.46 -13.66
CA ALA A 114 17.96 -22.78 -13.63
C ALA A 114 17.69 -24.14 -12.97
N LEU A 115 18.51 -25.17 -13.25
CA LEU A 115 18.37 -26.49 -12.65
C LEU A 115 18.70 -26.48 -11.14
N LEU A 116 19.75 -25.77 -10.74
CA LEU A 116 20.11 -25.57 -9.33
C LEU A 116 19.03 -24.80 -8.57
N GLY A 117 18.48 -23.73 -9.16
CA GLY A 117 17.36 -22.99 -8.59
C GLY A 117 16.12 -23.87 -8.37
N ARG A 118 15.82 -24.79 -9.30
CA ARG A 118 14.68 -25.71 -9.16
C ARG A 118 14.77 -26.63 -7.95
N LEU A 119 15.97 -26.96 -7.47
CA LEU A 119 16.15 -27.76 -6.24
C LEU A 119 15.57 -27.07 -4.99
N VAL A 120 15.53 -25.73 -4.98
CA VAL A 120 14.94 -24.93 -3.91
C VAL A 120 13.57 -24.35 -4.28
N GLY A 121 12.95 -24.86 -5.36
CA GLY A 121 11.65 -24.38 -5.85
C GLY A 121 11.71 -23.06 -6.61
N HIS A 122 12.90 -22.54 -6.93
CA HIS A 122 13.04 -21.35 -7.76
C HIS A 122 12.91 -21.71 -9.24
N VAL A 123 12.01 -21.03 -9.94
CA VAL A 123 11.87 -21.10 -11.39
C VAL A 123 12.16 -19.70 -11.96
N PRO A 124 13.14 -19.56 -12.88
CA PRO A 124 13.39 -18.28 -13.54
C PRO A 124 12.11 -17.75 -14.19
N ARG A 125 11.89 -16.44 -14.10
CA ARG A 125 10.72 -15.81 -14.73
C ARG A 125 10.78 -16.03 -16.24
N PRO A 126 9.69 -16.50 -16.87
CA PRO A 126 9.63 -16.57 -18.33
C PRO A 126 9.74 -15.16 -18.92
N GLY A 127 10.07 -15.09 -20.22
CA GLY A 127 9.90 -13.84 -20.96
C GLY A 127 8.44 -13.41 -20.88
N VAL A 128 8.20 -12.15 -20.48
CA VAL A 128 6.86 -11.55 -20.40
C VAL A 128 6.66 -10.63 -21.61
N ALA A 129 5.46 -10.67 -22.19
CA ALA A 129 5.08 -9.73 -23.23
C ALA A 129 4.79 -8.35 -22.63
N ALA A 130 5.00 -7.29 -23.40
CA ALA A 130 4.54 -5.97 -23.04
C ALA A 130 3.01 -5.89 -23.14
N ASP A 131 2.38 -5.19 -22.20
CA ASP A 131 0.95 -4.95 -22.17
C ASP A 131 0.61 -3.46 -22.11
N THR A 132 -0.55 -3.10 -22.62
CA THR A 132 -1.10 -1.73 -22.56
C THR A 132 -2.62 -1.78 -22.71
N HIS A 133 -3.28 -0.69 -22.33
CA HIS A 133 -4.72 -0.52 -22.51
C HIS A 133 -5.02 0.28 -23.77
N LEU A 134 -5.92 -0.23 -24.60
CA LEU A 134 -6.45 0.46 -25.78
C LEU A 134 -7.89 0.84 -25.54
N ALA A 135 -8.23 2.10 -25.82
CA ALA A 135 -9.60 2.58 -25.82
C ALA A 135 -10.12 2.63 -27.25
N TYR A 136 -11.28 2.00 -27.49
CA TYR A 136 -11.96 2.01 -28.77
C TYR A 136 -13.12 3.00 -28.73
N THR A 137 -13.20 3.87 -29.72
CA THR A 137 -14.35 4.74 -29.96
C THR A 137 -15.13 4.21 -31.15
N LEU A 138 -16.44 4.02 -31.00
CA LEU A 138 -17.28 3.45 -32.04
C LEU A 138 -18.11 4.52 -32.74
N ASP A 139 -18.19 4.47 -34.07
CA ASP A 139 -19.09 5.35 -34.81
C ASP A 139 -20.57 4.98 -34.57
N ARG A 140 -21.43 6.00 -34.49
CA ARG A 140 -22.88 5.81 -34.34
C ARG A 140 -23.49 5.40 -35.67
N ASP A 141 -24.15 4.24 -35.71
CA ASP A 141 -24.98 3.85 -36.85
C ASP A 141 -26.27 4.70 -36.89
N PRO A 142 -26.53 5.47 -37.96
CA PRO A 142 -27.74 6.28 -38.06
C PRO A 142 -29.03 5.46 -38.30
N ARG A 143 -28.93 4.16 -38.62
CA ARG A 143 -30.06 3.30 -39.00
C ARG A 143 -30.55 2.37 -37.90
N ALA A 144 -29.77 2.19 -36.84
CA ALA A 144 -30.08 1.27 -35.76
C ALA A 144 -29.85 1.92 -34.39
N GLU A 145 -30.74 1.64 -33.44
CA GLU A 145 -30.54 2.05 -32.05
C GLU A 145 -29.48 1.15 -31.39
N ASP A 146 -28.50 1.78 -30.76
CA ASP A 146 -27.40 1.21 -29.94
C ASP A 146 -27.01 -0.25 -30.24
N VAL A 147 -26.32 -0.45 -31.36
CA VAL A 147 -25.82 -1.75 -31.78
C VAL A 147 -24.64 -2.18 -30.90
N VAL A 148 -24.73 -3.42 -30.41
CA VAL A 148 -23.64 -4.08 -29.71
C VAL A 148 -22.64 -4.64 -30.70
N VAL A 149 -21.38 -4.20 -30.61
CA VAL A 149 -20.27 -4.66 -31.44
C VAL A 149 -19.30 -5.47 -30.58
N THR A 150 -18.81 -6.58 -31.11
CA THR A 150 -17.80 -7.40 -30.44
C THR A 150 -16.44 -7.16 -31.10
N ILE A 151 -15.46 -6.74 -30.30
CA ILE A 151 -14.05 -6.71 -30.69
C ILE A 151 -13.46 -8.06 -30.27
N PRO A 152 -13.08 -8.93 -31.21
CA PRO A 152 -12.64 -10.27 -30.88
C PRO A 152 -11.29 -10.26 -30.18
N ARG A 153 -11.08 -11.26 -29.30
CA ARG A 153 -9.74 -11.60 -28.83
C ARG A 153 -8.82 -11.86 -30.02
N GLY A 154 -7.60 -11.34 -29.96
CA GLY A 154 -6.64 -11.44 -31.07
C GLY A 154 -6.78 -10.33 -32.11
N ALA A 155 -7.64 -9.33 -31.90
CA ALA A 155 -7.67 -8.15 -32.77
C ALA A 155 -6.31 -7.44 -32.73
N ILE A 156 -5.76 -7.17 -33.91
CA ILE A 156 -4.38 -6.71 -34.07
C ILE A 156 -4.31 -5.18 -34.03
N SER A 157 -3.34 -4.65 -33.30
CA SER A 157 -2.93 -3.25 -33.37
C SER A 157 -1.42 -3.13 -33.52
N HIS A 158 -0.98 -2.08 -34.20
CA HIS A 158 0.44 -1.83 -34.45
C HIS A 158 0.87 -0.58 -33.70
N SER A 159 2.01 -0.63 -33.01
CA SER A 159 2.60 0.58 -32.44
C SER A 159 3.13 1.49 -33.54
N VAL A 160 3.11 2.79 -33.27
CA VAL A 160 3.76 3.80 -34.10
C VAL A 160 5.04 4.22 -33.38
N PRO A 161 6.22 3.78 -33.85
CA PRO A 161 7.49 4.18 -33.25
C PRO A 161 7.74 5.68 -33.37
N ALA A 162 8.47 6.25 -32.41
CA ALA A 162 8.75 7.68 -32.39
C ALA A 162 9.93 8.06 -33.32
N ALA A 163 10.86 7.12 -33.54
CA ALA A 163 11.98 7.27 -34.44
C ALA A 163 11.78 6.46 -35.72
N SER A 164 12.34 6.94 -36.84
CA SER A 164 12.14 6.34 -38.16
C SER A 164 12.90 5.03 -38.39
N ASP A 165 13.85 4.70 -37.51
CA ASP A 165 14.70 3.51 -37.55
C ASP A 165 14.18 2.38 -36.65
N GLU A 166 13.11 2.60 -35.89
CA GLU A 166 12.48 1.59 -35.05
C GLU A 166 11.40 0.80 -35.81
N GLU A 167 11.32 -0.50 -35.54
CA GLU A 167 10.31 -1.38 -36.12
C GLU A 167 8.99 -1.30 -35.35
N SER A 168 7.87 -1.26 -36.08
CA SER A 168 6.53 -1.33 -35.50
C SER A 168 6.31 -2.67 -34.80
N GLN A 169 5.85 -2.62 -33.55
CA GLN A 169 5.53 -3.79 -32.75
C GLN A 169 4.06 -4.14 -32.89
N THR A 170 3.77 -5.42 -32.96
CA THR A 170 2.40 -5.93 -33.10
C THR A 170 1.85 -6.31 -31.73
N PHE A 171 0.68 -5.78 -31.40
CA PHE A 171 -0.09 -6.09 -30.20
C PHE A 171 -1.39 -6.79 -30.60
N GLU A 172 -1.94 -7.57 -29.67
CA GLU A 172 -3.22 -8.25 -29.83
C GLU A 172 -4.12 -8.03 -28.61
N THR A 173 -5.43 -7.89 -28.84
CA THR A 173 -6.39 -7.79 -27.73
C THR A 173 -6.43 -9.11 -26.97
N SER A 174 -6.19 -9.06 -25.65
CA SER A 174 -6.08 -10.24 -24.79
C SER A 174 -7.39 -10.99 -24.57
N GLU A 175 -8.52 -10.29 -24.66
CA GLU A 175 -9.87 -10.82 -24.42
C GLU A 175 -10.89 -10.25 -25.40
N GLU A 176 -12.07 -10.87 -25.45
CA GLU A 176 -13.19 -10.36 -26.23
C GLU A 176 -13.82 -9.16 -25.52
N LEU A 177 -13.95 -8.04 -26.24
CA LEU A 177 -14.53 -6.82 -25.69
C LEU A 177 -15.89 -6.55 -26.34
N THR A 178 -16.92 -6.44 -25.51
CA THR A 178 -18.20 -5.87 -25.95
C THR A 178 -18.05 -4.37 -26.00
N ALA A 179 -18.51 -3.74 -27.07
CA ALA A 179 -18.45 -2.31 -27.26
C ALA A 179 -19.77 -1.77 -27.82
N ARG A 180 -20.11 -0.54 -27.43
CA ARG A 180 -21.31 0.16 -27.87
C ARG A 180 -20.98 1.62 -28.10
N TRP A 181 -21.58 2.24 -29.12
CA TRP A 181 -21.37 3.67 -29.36
C TRP A 181 -21.85 4.51 -28.16
N ALA A 182 -22.92 4.08 -27.48
CA ALA A 182 -23.43 4.75 -26.28
C ALA A 182 -22.43 4.75 -25.10
N TRP A 183 -21.36 3.95 -25.16
CA TRP A 183 -20.31 3.89 -24.13
C TRP A 183 -19.13 4.82 -24.43
N ASN A 184 -19.07 5.46 -25.60
CA ASN A 184 -18.04 6.46 -25.88
C ASN A 184 -18.12 7.62 -24.87
N GLU A 185 -19.33 7.96 -24.44
CA GLU A 185 -19.62 9.04 -23.50
C GLU A 185 -20.46 8.51 -22.33
N LEU A 186 -19.84 7.67 -21.49
CA LEU A 186 -20.46 7.23 -20.24
C LEU A 186 -20.61 8.41 -19.28
N ALA A 187 -21.83 8.92 -19.16
CA ALA A 187 -22.15 9.92 -18.15
C ALA A 187 -22.05 9.30 -16.74
N VAL A 188 -21.50 10.06 -15.79
CA VAL A 188 -21.51 9.67 -14.38
C VAL A 188 -22.95 9.50 -13.93
N ARG A 189 -23.27 8.34 -13.34
CA ARG A 189 -24.57 8.12 -12.72
C ARG A 189 -24.72 9.07 -11.52
N ARG A 190 -25.32 10.23 -11.74
CA ARG A 190 -25.54 11.25 -10.68
C ARG A 190 -26.57 10.81 -9.65
N ARG A 191 -27.49 9.91 -10.02
CA ARG A 191 -28.68 9.59 -9.22
C ARG A 191 -29.01 8.09 -9.22
N ARG A 192 -29.47 7.61 -8.07
CA ARG A 192 -30.00 6.26 -7.87
C ARG A 192 -31.28 6.36 -7.03
N PRO A 193 -32.33 5.57 -7.34
CA PRO A 193 -33.49 5.47 -6.45
C PRO A 193 -33.07 5.05 -5.04
N ALA A 194 -33.40 5.87 -4.05
CA ALA A 194 -33.19 5.55 -2.65
C ALA A 194 -34.38 4.71 -2.14
N LEU A 195 -34.09 3.64 -1.40
CA LEU A 195 -35.10 3.01 -0.56
C LEU A 195 -35.38 3.96 0.62
N ILE A 196 -36.65 4.25 0.88
CA ILE A 196 -37.10 5.13 1.96
C ILE A 196 -37.80 4.25 3.00
N GLY A 197 -37.43 4.39 4.27
CA GLY A 197 -38.14 3.80 5.40
C GLY A 197 -39.00 4.80 6.18
N PRO A 198 -39.83 4.33 7.13
CA PRO A 198 -40.69 5.19 7.95
C PRO A 198 -39.93 6.25 8.76
N ASP A 199 -38.76 5.89 9.29
CA ASP A 199 -37.94 6.81 10.09
C ASP A 199 -37.17 7.82 9.23
N ASP A 200 -36.95 7.52 7.94
CA ASP A 200 -36.32 8.46 7.03
C ASP A 200 -37.22 9.66 6.74
N LEU A 201 -38.54 9.46 6.73
CA LEU A 201 -39.51 10.55 6.61
C LEU A 201 -39.51 11.48 7.82
N ARG A 202 -39.06 11.00 8.99
CA ARG A 202 -38.91 11.83 10.19
C ARG A 202 -37.60 12.60 10.22
N ARG A 203 -36.55 12.10 9.57
CA ARG A 203 -35.22 12.71 9.56
C ARG A 203 -34.95 13.60 8.36
N ARG A 204 -35.59 13.33 7.22
CA ARG A 204 -35.38 14.07 5.98
C ARG A 204 -36.34 15.23 5.84
N SER A 205 -35.79 16.39 5.50
CA SER A 205 -36.54 17.61 5.19
C SER A 205 -37.04 17.65 3.75
N GLU A 206 -36.49 16.82 2.84
CA GLU A 206 -36.78 16.87 1.41
C GLU A 206 -36.67 15.50 0.72
N LEU A 207 -37.51 15.28 -0.31
CA LEU A 207 -37.52 14.12 -1.20
C LEU A 207 -37.43 14.55 -2.66
N LEU A 208 -36.59 13.89 -3.44
CA LEU A 208 -36.43 14.14 -4.88
C LEU A 208 -37.19 13.08 -5.68
N VAL A 209 -38.07 13.52 -6.58
CA VAL A 209 -38.88 12.66 -7.45
C VAL A 209 -38.58 12.96 -8.92
N SER A 210 -38.48 11.91 -9.73
CA SER A 210 -38.23 12.02 -11.18
C SER A 210 -39.39 12.71 -11.90
N GLY A 211 -39.06 13.65 -12.78
CA GLY A 211 -40.01 14.36 -13.63
C GLY A 211 -40.46 15.71 -13.07
N THR A 212 -40.91 16.57 -13.98
CA THR A 212 -41.29 17.98 -13.72
C THR A 212 -42.78 18.26 -13.90
N SER A 213 -43.56 17.29 -14.39
CA SER A 213 -45.01 17.40 -14.69
C SER A 213 -45.92 16.79 -13.61
N LEU A 214 -45.46 16.74 -12.36
CA LEU A 214 -46.20 16.09 -11.26
C LEU A 214 -47.39 16.91 -10.74
N GLY A 215 -47.47 18.20 -11.05
CA GLY A 215 -48.60 19.06 -10.68
C GLY A 215 -48.80 19.26 -9.16
N LEU A 216 -47.78 18.97 -8.35
CA LEU A 216 -47.84 19.06 -6.89
C LEU A 216 -47.88 20.52 -6.41
N THR A 217 -48.74 20.79 -5.44
CA THR A 217 -48.90 22.08 -4.77
C THR A 217 -48.62 21.99 -3.28
N VAL A 218 -48.25 23.11 -2.67
CA VAL A 218 -48.04 23.19 -1.21
C VAL A 218 -49.36 22.90 -0.50
N GLY A 219 -49.33 21.96 0.45
CA GLY A 219 -50.51 21.49 1.17
C GLY A 219 -51.11 20.19 0.64
N ASP A 220 -50.69 19.71 -0.54
CA ASP A 220 -51.09 18.39 -1.03
C ASP A 220 -50.66 17.29 -0.07
N LYS A 221 -51.44 16.21 0.03
CA LYS A 221 -51.18 15.12 0.97
C LYS A 221 -50.51 13.95 0.27
N LEU A 222 -49.32 13.58 0.71
CA LEU A 222 -48.59 12.40 0.24
C LEU A 222 -48.81 11.24 1.19
N LEU A 223 -49.28 10.11 0.65
CA LEU A 223 -49.44 8.86 1.38
C LEU A 223 -48.26 7.94 1.09
N PHE A 224 -47.49 7.63 2.13
CA PHE A 224 -46.41 6.65 2.12
C PHE A 224 -46.92 5.34 2.71
N VAL A 225 -46.72 4.24 2.00
CA VAL A 225 -47.14 2.89 2.42
C VAL A 225 -45.90 2.02 2.54
N PHE A 226 -45.57 1.63 3.78
CA PHE A 226 -44.43 0.78 4.09
C PHE A 226 -44.91 -0.60 4.54
N GLY A 227 -44.59 -1.63 3.75
CA GLY A 227 -45.07 -2.99 3.99
C GLY A 227 -46.56 -3.15 3.66
N GLY A 228 -46.92 -4.33 3.13
CA GLY A 228 -48.28 -4.63 2.67
C GLY A 228 -48.59 -4.04 1.29
N THR A 229 -49.02 -4.89 0.37
CA THR A 229 -49.68 -4.43 -0.87
C THR A 229 -50.93 -3.62 -0.50
N ALA A 230 -51.23 -2.54 -1.23
CA ALA A 230 -52.38 -1.66 -0.97
C ALA A 230 -53.72 -2.39 -0.79
N GLU A 231 -53.82 -3.62 -1.31
CA GLU A 231 -55.01 -4.48 -1.30
C GLU A 231 -55.08 -5.46 -0.12
N SER A 232 -54.00 -5.67 0.63
CA SER A 232 -53.99 -6.59 1.78
C SER A 232 -54.02 -5.78 3.07
N GLY A 233 -55.13 -5.85 3.81
CA GLY A 233 -55.36 -5.15 5.09
C GLY A 233 -54.47 -5.62 6.26
N GLY A 234 -53.27 -6.14 6.00
CA GLY A 234 -52.33 -6.61 7.01
C GLY A 234 -51.19 -5.63 7.26
N GLY A 235 -51.11 -5.10 8.47
CA GLY A 235 -49.87 -4.67 9.17
C GLY A 235 -48.98 -3.58 8.57
N GLY A 236 -49.30 -3.03 7.39
CA GLY A 236 -48.50 -2.00 6.73
C GLY A 236 -48.58 -0.65 7.44
N GLN A 237 -47.44 0.00 7.67
CA GLN A 237 -47.39 1.34 8.22
C GLN A 237 -47.74 2.36 7.14
N LYS A 238 -48.80 3.12 7.36
CA LYS A 238 -49.25 4.20 6.47
C LYS A 238 -48.95 5.56 7.10
N LEU A 239 -48.21 6.40 6.39
CA LEU A 239 -47.84 7.74 6.83
C LEU A 239 -48.38 8.76 5.84
N LEU A 240 -49.14 9.73 6.33
CA LEU A 240 -49.71 10.81 5.53
C LEU A 240 -49.03 12.12 5.90
N LEU A 241 -48.26 12.69 4.98
CA LEU A 241 -47.54 13.95 5.20
C LEU A 241 -47.99 15.00 4.18
N PRO A 242 -48.29 16.24 4.61
CA PRO A 242 -48.53 17.34 3.69
C PRO A 242 -47.22 17.76 3.00
N VAL A 243 -47.31 18.25 1.77
CA VAL A 243 -46.19 18.88 1.06
C VAL A 243 -45.96 20.25 1.66
N ALA A 244 -44.81 20.46 2.29
CA ALA A 244 -44.44 21.74 2.90
C ALA A 244 -43.83 22.71 1.88
N ARG A 245 -43.11 22.20 0.88
CA ARG A 245 -42.47 22.99 -0.18
C ARG A 245 -42.40 22.17 -1.46
N VAL A 246 -42.47 22.83 -2.62
CA VAL A 246 -42.18 22.24 -3.93
C VAL A 246 -41.16 23.11 -4.64
N ALA A 247 -40.12 22.50 -5.17
CA ALA A 247 -39.18 23.14 -6.08
C ALA A 247 -38.99 22.26 -7.32
N VAL A 248 -39.18 22.86 -8.50
CA VAL A 248 -39.05 22.15 -9.78
C VAL A 248 -37.70 22.51 -10.38
N ASP A 249 -36.85 21.52 -10.57
CA ASP A 249 -35.58 21.64 -11.26
C ASP A 249 -35.73 21.10 -12.69
N ARG A 250 -35.69 22.00 -13.67
CA ARG A 250 -35.84 21.66 -15.09
C ARG A 250 -34.54 21.19 -15.72
N ASP A 251 -33.40 21.61 -15.18
CA ASP A 251 -32.09 21.25 -15.71
C ASP A 251 -31.79 19.78 -15.38
N GLU A 252 -32.19 19.35 -14.18
CA GLU A 252 -32.04 17.99 -13.71
C GLU A 252 -33.32 17.13 -13.88
N ASP A 253 -34.40 17.65 -14.47
CA ASP A 253 -35.72 17.01 -14.65
C ASP A 253 -36.26 16.30 -13.38
N VAL A 254 -36.22 17.02 -12.25
CA VAL A 254 -36.64 16.51 -10.93
C VAL A 254 -37.49 17.52 -10.19
N THR A 255 -38.43 17.01 -9.41
CA THR A 255 -39.21 17.79 -8.45
C THR A 255 -38.75 17.46 -7.03
N ALA A 256 -38.28 18.49 -6.32
CA ALA A 256 -37.95 18.42 -4.91
C ALA A 256 -39.19 18.75 -4.06
N ILE A 257 -39.52 17.85 -3.14
CA ILE A 257 -40.68 17.88 -2.26
C ILE A 257 -40.19 18.05 -0.82
N GLY A 258 -40.43 19.21 -0.24
CA GLY A 258 -40.18 19.46 1.18
C GLY A 258 -41.23 18.78 2.06
N LEU A 259 -40.76 18.03 3.06
CA LEU A 259 -41.57 17.44 4.11
C LEU A 259 -41.69 18.41 5.30
N PRO A 260 -42.77 18.38 6.10
CA PRO A 260 -42.90 19.21 7.28
C PRO A 260 -41.77 18.85 8.25
N GLN A 261 -40.93 19.84 8.57
CA GLN A 261 -39.82 19.67 9.50
C GLN A 261 -40.34 19.05 10.80
N SER A 262 -39.80 17.88 11.17
CA SER A 262 -39.79 17.43 12.56
C SER A 262 -39.16 18.53 13.41
N ALA A 263 -39.79 18.84 14.55
CA ALA A 263 -39.28 19.87 15.45
C ALA A 263 -37.80 19.54 15.80
N PRO A 264 -36.90 20.55 15.84
CA PRO A 264 -35.53 20.32 16.30
C PRO A 264 -35.56 19.71 17.71
N PRO A 265 -34.60 18.84 18.06
CA PRO A 265 -34.53 18.22 19.38
C PRO A 265 -34.66 19.28 20.48
N SER A 266 -35.46 19.01 21.51
CA SER A 266 -35.58 19.92 22.63
C SER A 266 -34.26 20.00 23.42
N LEU A 267 -34.03 21.09 24.17
CA LEU A 267 -32.85 21.20 25.05
C LEU A 267 -32.74 19.99 25.99
N LYS A 268 -33.88 19.48 26.46
CA LYS A 268 -33.95 18.29 27.30
C LYS A 268 -33.39 17.06 26.58
N GLU A 269 -33.75 16.86 25.32
CA GLU A 269 -33.24 15.73 24.51
C GLU A 269 -31.73 15.84 24.27
N LEU A 270 -31.18 17.03 24.06
CA LEU A 270 -29.73 17.23 23.98
C LEU A 270 -29.02 16.92 25.30
N VAL A 271 -29.58 17.36 26.43
CA VAL A 271 -29.01 17.08 27.76
C VAL A 271 -29.08 15.59 28.07
N ASP A 272 -30.20 14.93 27.74
CA ASP A 272 -30.37 13.49 27.90
C ASP A 272 -29.40 12.70 27.00
N GLU A 273 -29.15 13.19 25.78
CA GLU A 273 -28.14 12.64 24.86
C GLU A 273 -26.73 12.77 25.46
N VAL A 274 -26.33 13.94 25.96
CA VAL A 274 -25.04 14.10 26.67
C VAL A 274 -24.93 13.14 27.86
N ARG A 275 -25.98 13.06 28.70
CA ARG A 275 -25.98 12.19 29.91
C ARG A 275 -25.73 10.73 29.56
N ARG A 276 -26.34 10.25 28.48
CA ARG A 276 -26.19 8.87 28.00
C ARG A 276 -24.74 8.53 27.61
N TRP A 277 -24.02 9.49 27.05
CA TRP A 277 -22.62 9.31 26.64
C TRP A 277 -21.61 9.48 27.79
N ILE A 278 -21.99 10.12 28.89
CA ILE A 278 -21.12 10.32 30.06
C ILE A 278 -21.55 9.51 31.29
N THR A 279 -22.36 8.47 31.10
CA THR A 279 -22.92 7.62 32.16
C THR A 279 -21.86 7.17 33.17
N ASP A 280 -22.21 7.18 34.45
CA ASP A 280 -21.34 6.73 35.55
C ASP A 280 -21.32 5.20 35.59
N PRO A 281 -20.14 4.54 35.74
CA PRO A 281 -20.13 3.11 36.00
C PRO A 281 -20.95 2.83 37.26
N GLU A 282 -21.92 1.91 37.18
CA GLU A 282 -22.77 1.57 38.32
C GLU A 282 -21.90 1.05 39.47
N ALA A 283 -22.14 1.56 40.69
CA ALA A 283 -21.34 1.23 41.88
C ALA A 283 -21.45 -0.26 42.31
N ASP A 284 -22.36 -1.03 41.70
CA ASP A 284 -22.67 -2.43 42.02
C ASP A 284 -22.04 -3.45 41.04
N GLU A 285 -21.24 -3.02 40.06
CA GLU A 285 -20.51 -3.93 39.16
C GLU A 285 -19.23 -4.50 39.82
N ASP A 286 -19.07 -5.83 39.70
CA ASP A 286 -17.91 -6.59 40.18
C ASP A 286 -16.64 -5.95 39.58
N PRO A 287 -15.62 -5.58 40.39
CA PRO A 287 -14.40 -4.94 39.90
C PRO A 287 -13.67 -5.70 38.77
N ASP A 288 -13.93 -7.00 38.62
CA ASP A 288 -13.36 -7.84 37.56
C ASP A 288 -14.12 -7.74 36.21
N ASP A 289 -15.36 -7.21 36.15
CA ASP A 289 -16.19 -7.10 34.93
C ASP A 289 -16.16 -5.69 34.27
N ARG A 290 -15.47 -4.71 34.87
CA ARG A 290 -15.50 -3.28 34.45
C ARG A 290 -14.89 -2.97 33.07
N GLY A 291 -14.27 -3.95 32.41
CA GLY A 291 -13.61 -3.78 31.12
C GLY A 291 -14.32 -4.38 29.92
N ASP A 292 -15.35 -5.23 30.15
CA ASP A 292 -15.93 -6.10 29.12
C ASP A 292 -17.43 -5.81 28.86
N ALA A 293 -17.92 -4.63 29.25
CA ALA A 293 -19.31 -4.25 29.02
C ALA A 293 -19.60 -4.04 27.51
N GLU A 294 -20.66 -4.65 26.98
CA GLU A 294 -21.10 -4.44 25.60
C GLU A 294 -21.86 -3.11 25.44
N PRO A 295 -21.75 -2.41 24.28
CA PRO A 295 -22.48 -1.18 24.03
C PRO A 295 -23.99 -1.39 24.06
N THR A 296 -24.71 -0.66 24.92
CA THR A 296 -26.17 -0.71 25.01
C THR A 296 -26.80 0.61 24.56
N PRO A 297 -28.10 0.63 24.19
CA PRO A 297 -28.79 1.86 23.82
C PRO A 297 -28.77 2.98 24.88
N ASP A 298 -28.58 2.63 26.16
CA ASP A 298 -28.51 3.56 27.29
C ASP A 298 -27.05 3.83 27.75
N HIS A 299 -26.09 3.03 27.29
CA HIS A 299 -24.65 3.21 27.51
C HIS A 299 -23.89 2.85 26.22
N PRO A 300 -23.82 3.79 25.25
CA PRO A 300 -23.33 3.53 23.91
C PRO A 300 -21.80 3.41 23.79
N ASP A 301 -21.05 3.81 24.81
CA ASP A 301 -19.58 3.77 24.80
C ASP A 301 -19.02 3.34 26.17
N PRO A 302 -19.09 2.03 26.48
CA PRO A 302 -18.59 1.48 27.73
C PRO A 302 -17.10 1.79 27.94
N ARG A 303 -16.75 2.10 29.18
CA ARG A 303 -15.43 2.65 29.53
C ARG A 303 -14.42 1.51 29.74
N PRO A 304 -13.28 1.49 29.04
CA PRO A 304 -12.23 0.52 29.33
C PRO A 304 -11.56 0.81 30.67
N VAL A 305 -11.02 -0.23 31.33
CA VAL A 305 -10.35 -0.11 32.63
C VAL A 305 -9.01 0.61 32.47
N SER A 306 -8.97 1.89 32.86
CA SER A 306 -7.76 2.70 32.77
C SER A 306 -7.72 3.78 33.83
N ARG A 307 -6.58 3.92 34.50
CA ARG A 307 -6.31 4.99 35.47
C ARG A 307 -6.41 6.38 34.82
N LEU A 308 -6.11 6.51 33.52
CA LEU A 308 -6.25 7.77 32.78
C LEU A 308 -7.72 8.17 32.65
N ILE A 309 -8.61 7.21 32.40
CA ILE A 309 -10.06 7.45 32.30
C ILE A 309 -10.65 7.75 33.68
N GLU A 310 -10.24 7.02 34.72
CA GLU A 310 -10.68 7.30 36.11
C GLU A 310 -10.30 8.71 36.54
N GLU A 311 -9.06 9.14 36.28
CA GLU A 311 -8.59 10.47 36.61
C GLU A 311 -9.32 11.54 35.78
N PHE A 312 -9.55 11.28 34.49
CA PHE A 312 -10.28 12.18 33.61
C PHE A 312 -11.76 12.32 34.01
N ASP A 313 -12.42 11.21 34.38
CA ASP A 313 -13.80 11.24 34.85
C ASP A 313 -13.93 12.08 36.11
N ALA A 314 -13.08 11.85 37.11
CA ALA A 314 -13.09 12.62 38.35
C ALA A 314 -12.86 14.12 38.13
N GLN A 315 -11.99 14.49 37.17
CA GLN A 315 -11.63 15.88 36.91
C GLN A 315 -12.58 16.62 35.96
N VAL A 316 -13.19 15.91 35.00
CA VAL A 316 -13.90 16.55 33.87
C VAL A 316 -15.35 16.07 33.75
N LEU A 317 -15.59 14.75 33.71
CA LEU A 317 -16.92 14.20 33.46
C LEU A 317 -17.84 14.27 34.69
N ALA A 318 -17.32 14.00 35.89
CA ALA A 318 -18.09 14.11 37.13
C ALA A 318 -18.56 15.56 37.41
N PRO A 319 -17.70 16.60 37.29
CA PRO A 319 -18.16 17.98 37.34
C PRO A 319 -19.16 18.32 36.23
N LEU A 320 -18.94 17.82 35.00
CA LEU A 320 -19.88 18.04 33.89
C LEU A 320 -21.26 17.46 34.23
N ARG A 321 -21.34 16.21 34.71
CA ARG A 321 -22.60 15.56 35.13
C ARG A 321 -23.37 16.39 36.17
N GLY A 322 -22.66 16.94 37.16
CA GLY A 322 -23.28 17.79 38.19
C GLY A 322 -23.80 19.12 37.65
N ASP A 323 -23.15 19.69 36.63
CA ASP A 323 -23.54 20.98 36.06
C ASP A 323 -24.72 20.89 35.08
N LEU A 324 -24.99 19.70 34.50
CA LEU A 324 -26.04 19.52 33.49
C LEU A 324 -27.45 19.87 34.00
N ASP A 325 -27.74 19.68 35.29
CA ASP A 325 -29.03 20.03 35.90
C ASP A 325 -29.30 21.55 35.96
N GLY A 326 -28.24 22.36 35.90
CA GLY A 326 -28.32 23.83 35.94
C GLY A 326 -28.51 24.50 34.58
N ILE A 327 -28.50 23.73 33.48
CA ILE A 327 -28.48 24.27 32.12
C ILE A 327 -29.91 24.54 31.64
N THR A 328 -30.22 25.81 31.38
CA THR A 328 -31.57 26.26 31.01
C THR A 328 -31.67 26.75 29.57
N THR A 329 -30.54 26.88 28.86
CA THR A 329 -30.49 27.35 27.47
C THR A 329 -29.49 26.56 26.62
N PRO A 330 -29.73 26.36 25.30
CA PRO A 330 -28.77 25.69 24.41
C PRO A 330 -27.39 26.37 24.36
N GLY A 331 -27.35 27.71 24.44
CA GLY A 331 -26.08 28.45 24.49
C GLY A 331 -25.29 28.28 25.79
N GLN A 332 -25.95 27.97 26.90
CA GLN A 332 -25.26 27.55 28.13
C GLN A 332 -24.67 26.15 27.96
N LEU A 333 -25.41 25.22 27.33
CA LEU A 333 -24.92 23.87 27.03
C LEU A 333 -23.67 23.91 26.15
N ALA A 334 -23.72 24.62 25.02
CA ALA A 334 -22.59 24.73 24.09
C ALA A 334 -21.33 25.34 24.75
N ARG A 335 -21.50 26.33 25.64
CA ARG A 335 -20.38 26.92 26.39
C ARG A 335 -19.83 25.96 27.44
N ARG A 336 -20.69 25.22 28.13
CA ARG A 336 -20.26 24.29 29.18
C ARG A 336 -19.53 23.08 28.61
N LEU A 337 -19.90 22.62 27.42
CA LEU A 337 -19.24 21.52 26.71
C LEU A 337 -17.90 21.91 26.08
N ALA A 338 -17.57 23.19 25.98
CA ALA A 338 -16.32 23.64 25.35
C ALA A 338 -15.08 23.16 26.11
N GLU A 339 -15.04 23.35 27.43
CA GLU A 339 -13.91 22.92 28.26
C GLU A 339 -13.74 21.38 28.26
N PRO A 340 -14.78 20.56 28.50
CA PRO A 340 -14.66 19.10 28.39
C PRO A 340 -14.20 18.62 27.02
N HIS A 341 -14.68 19.22 25.93
CA HIS A 341 -14.25 18.89 24.57
C HIS A 341 -12.75 19.12 24.37
N ASP A 342 -12.24 20.29 24.76
CA ASP A 342 -10.82 20.60 24.62
C ASP A 342 -9.96 19.68 25.49
N ARG A 343 -10.44 19.33 26.69
CA ARG A 343 -9.77 18.37 27.60
C ARG A 343 -9.80 16.93 27.07
N LEU A 344 -10.85 16.52 26.36
CA LEU A 344 -10.92 15.20 25.70
C LEU A 344 -9.87 15.09 24.59
N ALA A 345 -9.68 16.13 23.79
CA ALA A 345 -8.63 16.17 22.78
C ALA A 345 -7.21 16.07 23.39
N GLU A 346 -6.97 16.73 24.53
CA GLU A 346 -5.71 16.60 25.28
C GLU A 346 -5.51 15.17 25.84
N ALA A 347 -6.58 14.57 26.38
CA ALA A 347 -6.55 13.22 26.92
C ALA A 347 -6.29 12.16 25.83
N GLN A 348 -6.83 12.35 24.62
CA GLN A 348 -6.53 11.51 23.46
C GLN A 348 -5.04 11.48 23.14
N VAL A 349 -4.36 12.64 23.17
CA VAL A 349 -2.91 12.73 22.93
C VAL A 349 -2.12 11.99 24.02
N LEU A 350 -2.54 12.10 25.28
CA LEU A 350 -1.91 11.38 26.39
C LEU A 350 -2.15 9.87 26.34
N ALA A 351 -3.30 9.45 25.83
CA ALA A 351 -3.69 8.05 25.67
C ALA A 351 -3.12 7.37 24.42
N ALA A 352 -2.40 8.09 23.54
CA ALA A 352 -1.88 7.57 22.27
C ALA A 352 -1.11 6.21 22.37
N PRO A 353 -0.39 5.88 23.45
CA PRO A 353 0.23 4.55 23.61
C PRO A 353 -0.75 3.39 23.88
N TYR A 354 -2.02 3.68 24.20
CA TYR A 354 -3.06 2.73 24.59
C TYR A 354 -4.24 2.80 23.61
N GLU A 355 -4.23 1.97 22.57
CA GLU A 355 -5.14 2.06 21.41
C GLU A 355 -6.63 2.07 21.78
N GLU A 356 -7.05 1.17 22.69
CA GLU A 356 -8.45 1.07 23.13
C GLU A 356 -8.92 2.31 23.92
N VAL A 357 -8.06 2.83 24.79
CA VAL A 357 -8.32 4.03 25.60
C VAL A 357 -8.35 5.27 24.71
N ALA A 358 -7.44 5.38 23.73
CA ALA A 358 -7.42 6.47 22.76
C ALA A 358 -8.68 6.47 21.88
N ALA A 359 -9.12 5.29 21.42
CA ALA A 359 -10.33 5.14 20.62
C ALA A 359 -11.60 5.52 21.39
N TRP A 360 -11.65 5.24 22.71
CA TRP A 360 -12.73 5.69 23.59
C TRP A 360 -12.76 7.22 23.70
N PHE A 361 -11.62 7.86 23.95
CA PHE A 361 -11.55 9.33 24.00
C PHE A 361 -11.92 10.00 22.67
N GLU A 362 -11.49 9.42 21.54
CA GLU A 362 -11.82 9.91 20.20
C GLU A 362 -13.33 9.87 19.91
N ARG A 363 -13.99 8.76 20.23
CA ARG A 363 -15.45 8.64 20.06
C ARG A 363 -16.20 9.66 20.91
N LEU A 364 -15.82 9.79 22.17
CA LEU A 364 -16.46 10.73 23.09
C LEU A 364 -16.22 12.20 22.68
N GLU A 365 -15.01 12.55 22.20
CA GLU A 365 -14.70 13.89 21.68
C GLU A 365 -15.59 14.26 20.49
N ALA A 366 -15.69 13.36 19.50
CA ALA A 366 -16.47 13.60 18.29
C ALA A 366 -17.96 13.83 18.61
N VAL A 367 -18.54 13.03 19.51
CA VAL A 367 -19.94 13.16 19.92
C VAL A 367 -20.18 14.46 20.70
N ILE A 368 -19.32 14.77 21.66
CA ILE A 368 -19.44 16.02 22.44
C ILE A 368 -19.24 17.24 21.54
N GLY A 369 -18.38 17.16 20.52
CA GLY A 369 -18.16 18.17 19.50
C GLY A 369 -19.42 18.42 18.67
N GLU A 370 -20.04 17.36 18.15
CA GLU A 370 -21.29 17.45 17.39
C GLU A 370 -22.43 18.06 18.25
N LEU A 371 -22.58 17.62 19.50
CA LEU A 371 -23.60 18.13 20.41
C LEU A 371 -23.38 19.60 20.78
N ARG A 372 -22.13 20.02 20.94
CA ARG A 372 -21.74 21.42 21.15
C ARG A 372 -22.10 22.29 19.94
N GLU A 373 -21.81 21.84 18.73
CA GLU A 373 -22.14 22.57 17.50
C GLU A 373 -23.66 22.68 17.31
N ARG A 374 -24.38 21.57 17.51
CA ARG A 374 -25.86 21.53 17.47
C ARG A 374 -26.47 22.50 18.48
N ALA A 375 -26.01 22.47 19.74
CA ALA A 375 -26.48 23.41 20.77
C ALA A 375 -26.11 24.88 20.46
N GLY A 376 -24.94 25.11 19.87
CA GLY A 376 -24.45 26.44 19.48
C GLY A 376 -25.29 27.06 18.36
N SER A 377 -25.69 26.25 17.37
CA SER A 377 -26.53 26.68 16.25
C SER A 377 -27.91 27.20 16.66
N TRP A 378 -28.37 26.85 17.87
CA TRP A 378 -29.68 27.24 18.42
C TRP A 378 -29.60 28.36 19.45
N THR A 379 -28.41 28.94 19.66
CA THR A 379 -28.26 30.12 20.50
C THR A 379 -28.82 31.34 19.75
N PRO A 380 -29.93 31.96 20.20
CA PRO A 380 -30.37 33.21 19.60
C PRO A 380 -29.26 34.27 19.79
N PRO A 381 -28.98 35.12 18.79
CA PRO A 381 -27.96 36.16 18.91
C PRO A 381 -28.33 37.04 20.10
N GLY A 382 -27.47 37.07 21.13
CA GLY A 382 -27.68 37.88 22.31
C GLY A 382 -27.75 39.38 21.95
N PRO A 383 -28.43 40.21 22.76
CA PRO A 383 -28.50 41.65 22.50
C PRO A 383 -27.08 42.22 22.46
N ALA A 384 -26.75 42.90 21.36
CA ALA A 384 -25.48 43.57 21.17
C ALA A 384 -25.18 44.43 22.40
N ARG A 385 -24.04 44.17 23.06
CA ARG A 385 -23.54 45.07 24.10
C ARG A 385 -23.26 46.42 23.45
N CYS A 386 -24.13 47.41 23.69
CA CYS A 386 -23.81 48.81 23.48
C CYS A 386 -22.67 49.17 24.44
N GLY A 387 -21.47 49.34 23.91
CA GLY A 387 -20.28 49.66 24.70
C GLY A 387 -19.25 50.43 23.88
N CYS A 388 -19.33 51.76 24.03
CA CYS A 388 -18.27 52.77 23.94
C CYS A 388 -17.56 53.02 22.60
N GLY A 389 -17.63 54.29 22.17
CA GLY A 389 -17.17 54.82 20.89
C GLY A 389 -15.67 54.66 20.57
N PRO A 390 -15.29 54.90 19.31
CA PRO A 390 -13.94 54.67 18.84
C PRO A 390 -12.96 55.67 19.46
N SER A 391 -12.04 55.18 20.26
CA SER A 391 -10.81 55.90 20.62
C SER A 391 -9.91 55.99 19.39
N SER A 392 -9.55 57.22 19.02
CA SER A 392 -8.65 57.59 17.94
C SER A 392 -7.37 56.74 17.86
N PRO A 393 -6.94 56.27 16.68
CA PRO A 393 -5.64 55.64 16.54
C PRO A 393 -4.52 56.70 16.62
N ARG A 394 -3.58 56.48 17.55
CA ARG A 394 -2.30 57.20 17.64
C ARG A 394 -1.56 57.07 16.31
N THR A 395 -1.15 58.20 15.77
CA THR A 395 -0.23 58.37 14.64
C THR A 395 1.10 57.67 14.93
N GLY A 396 1.36 56.59 14.21
CA GLY A 396 2.69 55.99 14.04
C GLY A 396 3.12 56.13 12.57
N PRO A 397 4.42 56.34 12.28
CA PRO A 397 4.87 56.71 10.94
C PRO A 397 4.80 55.55 9.95
N ARG A 398 4.38 55.89 8.73
CA ARG A 398 4.14 55.04 7.56
C ARG A 398 5.46 54.46 7.02
N PRO A 399 5.57 53.13 6.78
CA PRO A 399 6.73 52.58 6.07
C PRO A 399 6.66 52.91 4.57
N THR A 400 7.74 53.47 4.06
CA THR A 400 7.99 53.81 2.65
C THR A 400 8.20 52.56 1.80
N ALA A 401 7.53 52.50 0.65
CA ALA A 401 7.74 51.48 -0.38
C ALA A 401 9.10 51.65 -1.07
N PRO A 402 9.79 50.55 -1.45
CA PRO A 402 11.04 50.61 -2.19
C PRO A 402 10.80 50.89 -3.70
N PRO A 403 11.72 51.58 -4.40
CA PRO A 403 11.55 52.00 -5.78
C PRO A 403 11.84 50.89 -6.80
N GLU A 404 11.07 50.91 -7.89
CA GLU A 404 11.20 50.05 -9.08
C GLU A 404 12.55 50.24 -9.78
N ALA A 405 13.20 49.11 -10.09
CA ALA A 405 14.44 49.05 -10.85
C ALA A 405 14.14 49.04 -12.36
N LYS A 406 14.71 50.01 -13.09
CA LYS A 406 14.77 50.07 -14.55
C LYS A 406 15.68 48.97 -15.10
N VAL A 407 15.15 48.15 -16.00
CA VAL A 407 15.91 47.24 -16.88
C VAL A 407 16.22 47.97 -18.21
N PRO A 408 17.46 47.95 -18.72
CA PRO A 408 17.82 48.59 -19.97
C PRO A 408 17.50 47.74 -21.21
N ALA A 409 17.18 48.43 -22.30
CA ALA A 409 16.80 47.89 -23.61
C ALA A 409 17.92 47.10 -24.30
N GLN A 410 17.57 45.94 -24.87
CA GLN A 410 18.40 45.17 -25.79
C GLN A 410 17.99 45.47 -27.25
N GLY A 411 18.98 45.73 -28.10
CA GLY A 411 18.83 45.94 -29.55
C GLY A 411 18.64 44.63 -30.35
N PRO A 412 18.35 44.72 -31.66
CA PRO A 412 17.93 43.59 -32.47
C PRO A 412 19.11 42.77 -33.00
N THR A 413 18.99 41.44 -33.02
CA THR A 413 19.92 40.52 -33.70
C THR A 413 19.16 39.44 -34.48
N ALA A 414 19.70 39.10 -35.65
CA ALA A 414 19.13 38.35 -36.78
C ALA A 414 18.97 36.81 -36.55
N PRO A 415 18.23 36.09 -37.42
CA PRO A 415 18.03 34.63 -37.32
C PRO A 415 19.16 33.81 -37.99
N PRO A 416 19.46 32.59 -37.51
CA PRO A 416 20.44 31.67 -38.12
C PRO A 416 19.75 30.45 -38.84
N PRO A 417 20.52 29.51 -39.42
CA PRO A 417 20.45 29.04 -40.83
C PRO A 417 19.34 28.07 -41.21
#